data_AF-A0A8J7XWE3-F1
#
_entry.id   AF-A0A8J7XWE3-F1
#
_cell.length_a   1.000
_cell.length_b   1.000
_cell.length_c   1.000
_cell.angle_alpha   90.00
_cell.angle_beta   90.00
_cell.angle_gamma   90.00
#
_symmetry.space_group_name_H-M   'P 1'
#
loop_
_entity.id
_entity.type
_entity.pdbx_description
1 polymer ?
#
loop_
_entity_poly.entity_id
_entity_poly.type
_entity_poly.pdbx_seq_one_letter_code
_entity_poly.pdbx_strand_id
1 'polypeptide(L)'
;MKLTYGYGGTVPCGRGSDEFVGPYVDWGGNNFKYPVDMTYGVTGVHVFDPGGSGAGRLPFNYAVHMPIFVPDFVTDGTVAKVRAILSWEVPPSGVDFKPRWGNVIDRWIRYHR
;
A
#
# COMPACT_ATOMS: atom_id res chain seq x y z
N MET A 1 -6.93 5.19 8.56
CA MET A 1 -6.68 6.33 9.47
C MET A 1 -5.74 5.84 10.56
N LYS A 2 -4.72 6.62 10.88
CA LYS A 2 -3.69 6.29 11.85
C LYS A 2 -4.19 6.39 13.30
N LEU A 3 -3.65 5.57 14.20
CA LEU A 3 -3.92 5.62 15.66
C LEU A 3 -3.07 6.69 16.37
N THR A 4 -3.36 6.92 17.65
CA THR A 4 -3.12 8.13 18.48
C THR A 4 -1.67 8.66 18.62
N TYR A 5 -0.63 7.95 18.15
CA TYR A 5 0.76 8.19 18.59
C TYR A 5 1.72 8.84 17.57
N GLY A 6 1.24 9.33 16.42
CA GLY A 6 2.16 9.98 15.46
C GLY A 6 3.13 9.00 14.77
N TYR A 7 4.01 9.51 13.90
CA TYR A 7 4.89 8.77 12.98
C TYR A 7 6.28 8.58 13.61
N GLY A 8 6.45 8.93 14.89
CA GLY A 8 7.70 8.69 15.62
C GLY A 8 8.74 9.79 15.49
N GLY A 9 8.44 10.88 14.79
CA GLY A 9 9.25 12.09 14.77
C GLY A 9 8.75 13.14 13.78
N THR A 10 9.33 14.34 13.84
CA THR A 10 8.73 15.56 13.28
C THR A 10 9.54 16.24 12.18
N VAL A 11 10.63 15.60 11.73
CA VAL A 11 11.59 16.19 10.80
C VAL A 11 11.74 15.30 9.56
N PRO A 12 11.74 15.86 8.33
CA PRO A 12 11.73 15.06 7.10
C PRO A 12 12.88 14.07 6.92
N CYS A 13 14.04 14.34 7.54
CA CYS A 13 15.24 13.51 7.45
C CYS A 13 15.69 12.97 8.82
N GLY A 14 14.82 12.98 9.84
CA GLY A 14 15.17 12.50 11.17
C GLY A 14 14.37 11.28 11.57
N ARG A 15 14.03 11.17 12.84
CA ARG A 15 13.17 10.07 13.32
C ARG A 15 11.79 10.18 12.66
N GLY A 16 11.24 9.04 12.28
CA GLY A 16 9.98 8.88 11.56
C GLY A 16 9.65 7.40 11.53
N SER A 17 8.84 6.98 10.57
CA SER A 17 8.50 5.58 10.35
C SER A 17 8.60 5.23 8.87
N ASP A 18 9.03 4.00 8.58
CA ASP A 18 9.02 3.49 7.22
C ASP A 18 7.71 2.72 6.99
N GLU A 19 6.90 3.21 6.06
CA GLU A 19 5.62 2.58 5.70
C GLU A 19 5.71 1.93 4.33
N PHE A 20 5.38 0.64 4.28
CA PHE A 20 5.47 -0.19 3.09
C PHE A 20 4.08 -0.58 2.61
N VAL A 21 3.86 -0.53 1.30
CA VAL A 21 2.65 -0.98 0.61
C VAL A 21 3.00 -2.07 -0.39
N GLY A 22 2.41 -3.25 -0.20
CA GLY A 22 2.41 -4.34 -1.18
C GLY A 22 1.05 -4.43 -1.88
N PRO A 23 0.94 -4.07 -3.17
CA PRO A 23 -0.24 -4.31 -3.97
C PRO A 23 -0.19 -5.66 -4.70
N TYR A 24 -1.38 -6.25 -4.83
CA TYR A 24 -1.65 -7.57 -5.37
C TYR A 24 -2.88 -7.48 -6.27
N VAL A 25 -2.89 -8.13 -7.43
CA VAL A 25 -4.04 -8.07 -8.35
C VAL A 25 -4.39 -9.46 -8.87
N ASP A 26 -5.59 -9.90 -8.51
CA ASP A 26 -6.20 -11.13 -8.99
C ASP A 26 -6.89 -10.91 -10.33
N TRP A 27 -6.11 -11.05 -11.40
CA TRP A 27 -6.61 -10.99 -12.78
C TRP A 27 -7.38 -12.27 -13.16
N GLY A 28 -6.97 -13.41 -12.60
CA GLY A 28 -7.59 -14.71 -12.86
C GLY A 28 -8.89 -14.99 -12.08
N GLY A 29 -9.29 -14.13 -11.15
CA GLY A 29 -10.50 -14.30 -10.34
C GLY A 29 -10.45 -15.51 -9.41
N ASN A 30 -9.25 -15.93 -9.00
CA ASN A 30 -9.01 -17.15 -8.21
C ASN A 30 -8.77 -16.85 -6.71
N ASN A 31 -9.06 -15.62 -6.28
CA ASN A 31 -8.85 -15.10 -4.93
C ASN A 31 -7.38 -15.24 -4.48
N PHE A 32 -6.46 -14.81 -5.35
CA PHE A 32 -5.02 -14.81 -5.11
C PHE A 32 -4.45 -16.20 -4.82
N LYS A 33 -4.95 -17.25 -5.49
CA LYS A 33 -4.50 -18.63 -5.27
C LYS A 33 -3.21 -18.95 -6.04
N TYR A 34 -2.98 -18.32 -7.18
CA TYR A 34 -1.86 -18.64 -8.07
C TYR A 34 -0.84 -17.50 -8.18
N PRO A 35 0.48 -17.79 -8.13
CA PRO A 35 1.54 -16.77 -8.12
C PRO A 35 1.49 -15.76 -9.26
N VAL A 36 0.90 -16.15 -10.41
CA VAL A 36 0.75 -15.32 -11.61
C VAL A 36 -0.08 -14.05 -11.35
N ASP A 37 -0.82 -14.02 -10.24
CA ASP A 37 -1.74 -12.98 -9.80
C ASP A 37 -1.27 -12.25 -8.52
N MET A 38 -0.07 -12.56 -7.99
CA MET A 38 0.19 -12.39 -6.56
C MET A 38 1.33 -11.45 -6.15
N THR A 39 1.96 -10.63 -7.00
CA THR A 39 2.79 -9.50 -6.51
C THR A 39 3.31 -8.58 -7.63
N TYR A 40 3.33 -7.28 -7.36
CA TYR A 40 4.05 -6.28 -8.18
C TYR A 40 5.30 -5.73 -7.46
N GLY A 41 5.66 -6.33 -6.33
CA GLY A 41 6.71 -5.86 -5.44
C GLY A 41 6.16 -5.14 -4.20
N VAL A 42 7.04 -4.42 -3.53
CA VAL A 42 6.72 -3.58 -2.36
C VAL A 42 7.29 -2.20 -2.65
N THR A 43 6.47 -1.18 -2.45
CA THR A 43 6.90 0.22 -2.46
C THR A 43 6.75 0.80 -1.06
N GLY A 44 7.46 1.87 -0.74
CA GLY A 44 7.40 2.45 0.59
C GLY A 44 7.73 3.93 0.60
N VAL A 45 7.42 4.55 1.72
CA VAL A 45 7.66 5.97 1.97
C VAL A 45 8.06 6.17 3.42
N HIS A 46 9.06 7.02 3.63
CA HIS A 46 9.40 7.49 4.96
C HIS A 46 8.42 8.60 5.37
N VAL A 47 7.74 8.41 6.50
CA VAL A 47 6.69 9.30 6.98
C VAL A 47 7.07 9.92 8.32
N PHE A 48 6.62 11.15 8.55
CA PHE A 48 6.93 11.92 9.75
C PHE A 48 5.75 12.84 10.10
N ASP A 49 5.66 13.25 11.37
CA ASP A 49 4.64 14.15 11.85
C ASP A 49 4.95 15.60 11.45
N PRO A 50 3.95 16.45 11.22
CA PRO A 50 4.17 17.88 11.12
C PRO A 50 4.76 18.39 12.44
N GLY A 51 5.97 18.96 12.40
CA GLY A 51 6.61 19.52 13.59
C GLY A 51 5.85 20.69 14.23
N GLY A 52 6.39 21.26 15.31
CA GLY A 52 5.67 22.22 16.15
C GLY A 52 5.02 23.40 15.41
N SER A 53 5.63 23.90 14.33
CA SER A 53 5.08 24.98 13.49
C SER A 53 3.95 24.53 12.53
N GLY A 54 3.77 23.22 12.34
CA GLY A 54 2.81 22.58 11.45
C GLY A 54 1.71 21.80 12.16
N ALA A 55 1.72 21.69 13.50
CA ALA A 55 0.78 20.87 14.28
C ALA A 55 -0.72 21.21 14.06
N GLY A 56 -1.04 22.39 13.53
CA GLY A 56 -2.40 22.80 13.18
C GLY A 56 -2.69 22.91 11.67
N ARG A 57 -1.76 22.51 10.79
CA ARG A 57 -1.81 22.80 9.34
C ARG A 57 -2.32 21.64 8.47
N LEU A 58 -3.19 20.79 9.04
CA LEU A 58 -3.74 19.57 8.42
C LEU A 58 -2.74 18.40 8.39
N PRO A 59 -3.20 17.14 8.46
CA PRO A 59 -2.30 16.00 8.42
C PRO A 59 -1.59 15.91 7.06
N PHE A 60 -0.30 15.61 7.06
CA PHE A 60 0.39 15.22 5.83
C PHE A 60 -0.25 13.95 5.28
N ASN A 61 -0.52 13.96 3.99
CA ASN A 61 -0.92 12.78 3.25
C ASN A 61 0.30 12.29 2.48
N TYR A 62 0.71 11.07 2.77
CA TYR A 62 1.75 10.39 2.04
C TYR A 62 1.10 9.45 1.04
N ALA A 63 1.63 9.41 -0.17
CA ALA A 63 1.18 8.54 -1.22
C ALA A 63 2.39 7.84 -1.84
N VAL A 64 2.18 6.58 -2.19
CA VAL A 64 3.13 5.78 -2.95
C VAL A 64 2.49 5.40 -4.28
N HIS A 65 3.33 5.30 -5.30
CA HIS A 65 2.92 4.84 -6.62
C HIS A 65 3.77 3.64 -7.00
N MET A 66 3.14 2.62 -7.58
CA MET A 66 3.85 1.49 -8.17
C MET A 66 3.20 1.10 -9.48
N PRO A 67 3.97 1.03 -10.59
CA PRO A 67 3.44 0.54 -11.84
C PRO A 67 3.08 -0.95 -11.72
N ILE A 68 2.00 -1.35 -12.39
CA ILE A 68 1.58 -2.75 -12.49
C ILE A 68 1.69 -3.22 -13.94
N PHE A 69 2.10 -4.48 -14.10
CA PHE A 69 2.04 -5.17 -15.38
C PHE A 69 0.63 -5.75 -15.60
N VAL A 70 0.05 -5.47 -16.76
CA VAL A 70 -1.26 -6.00 -17.17
C VAL A 70 -1.01 -7.17 -18.13
N PRO A 71 -1.43 -8.40 -17.78
CA PRO A 71 -1.26 -9.56 -18.66
C PRO A 71 -2.02 -9.46 -19.98
N ASP A 72 -1.53 -10.10 -21.04
CA ASP A 72 -2.11 -10.02 -22.39
C ASP A 72 -3.55 -10.54 -22.51
N PHE A 73 -3.97 -11.44 -21.60
CA PHE A 73 -5.34 -11.95 -21.58
C PHE A 73 -6.35 -10.96 -20.97
N VAL A 74 -5.88 -9.89 -20.33
CA VAL A 74 -6.73 -8.87 -19.73
C VAL A 74 -7.18 -7.90 -20.81
N THR A 75 -8.49 -7.73 -20.94
CA THR A 75 -9.12 -6.85 -21.93
C THR A 75 -9.79 -5.65 -21.27
N ASP A 76 -10.13 -4.65 -22.08
CA ASP A 76 -10.86 -3.48 -21.60
C ASP A 76 -12.18 -3.91 -20.93
N GLY A 77 -12.41 -3.41 -19.72
CA GLY A 77 -13.56 -3.76 -18.91
C GLY A 77 -13.40 -5.00 -18.03
N THR A 78 -12.25 -5.69 -18.04
CA THR A 78 -11.96 -6.78 -17.09
C THR A 78 -12.09 -6.28 -15.66
N VAL A 79 -12.84 -7.02 -14.84
CA VAL A 79 -13.00 -6.75 -13.41
C VAL A 79 -12.04 -7.63 -12.64
N ALA A 80 -11.19 -7.02 -11.81
CA ALA A 80 -10.17 -7.71 -11.02
C ALA A 80 -10.25 -7.32 -9.55
N LYS A 81 -9.85 -8.24 -8.67
CA LYS A 81 -9.75 -7.96 -7.23
C LYS A 81 -8.32 -7.51 -6.91
N VAL A 82 -8.19 -6.32 -6.33
CA VAL A 82 -6.92 -5.77 -5.85
C VAL A 82 -6.87 -5.88 -4.33
N ARG A 83 -5.72 -6.26 -3.80
CA ARG A 83 -5.39 -6.16 -2.38
C ARG A 83 -4.22 -5.22 -2.20
N ALA A 84 -4.33 -4.31 -1.24
CA ALA A 84 -3.22 -3.48 -0.77
C ALA A 84 -2.95 -3.80 0.70
N ILE A 85 -1.71 -4.13 1.02
CA ILE A 85 -1.26 -4.36 2.39
C ILE A 85 -0.32 -3.23 2.79
N LEU A 86 -0.77 -2.39 3.72
CA LEU A 86 0.05 -1.40 4.41
C LEU A 86 0.68 -2.07 5.65
N SER A 87 2.00 -1.98 5.77
CA SER A 87 2.75 -2.49 6.91
C SER A 87 3.81 -1.49 7.35
N TRP A 88 3.89 -1.25 8.65
CA TRP A 88 4.86 -0.31 9.22
C TRP A 88 6.13 -1.04 9.65
N GLU A 89 7.29 -0.44 9.39
CA GLU A 89 8.65 -0.88 9.72
C GLU A 89 9.11 -2.19 9.05
N VAL A 90 8.18 -3.07 8.68
CA VAL A 90 8.45 -4.37 8.08
C VAL A 90 7.70 -4.47 6.75
N PRO A 91 8.39 -4.72 5.62
CA PRO A 91 7.72 -4.87 4.33
C PRO A 91 6.83 -6.13 4.29
N PRO A 92 5.67 -6.08 3.60
CA PRO A 92 4.85 -7.27 3.39
C PRO A 92 5.62 -8.37 2.66
N SER A 93 5.54 -9.60 3.14
CA SER A 93 6.25 -10.75 2.55
C SER A 93 5.43 -11.55 1.54
N GLY A 94 4.16 -11.18 1.31
CA GLY A 94 3.25 -11.91 0.40
C GLY A 94 1.79 -11.50 0.57
N VAL A 95 0.92 -11.98 -0.31
CA VAL A 95 -0.50 -11.57 -0.38
C VAL A 95 -1.34 -11.94 0.85
N ASP A 96 -0.91 -12.94 1.61
CA ASP A 96 -1.53 -13.37 2.87
C ASP A 96 -0.85 -12.77 4.12
N PHE A 97 0.11 -11.86 3.92
CA PHE A 97 0.82 -11.21 5.01
C PHE A 97 -0.16 -10.43 5.90
N LYS A 98 -0.06 -10.64 7.21
CA LYS A 98 -0.86 -9.95 8.22
C LYS A 98 0.03 -8.96 8.96
N PRO A 99 -0.06 -7.65 8.67
CA PRO A 99 0.78 -6.66 9.31
C PRO A 99 0.46 -6.58 10.80
N ARG A 100 1.50 -6.45 11.64
CA ARG A 100 1.33 -6.15 13.07
C ARG A 100 0.77 -4.74 13.27
N TRP A 101 1.23 -3.79 12.45
CA TRP A 101 0.76 -2.41 12.40
C TRP A 101 0.57 -2.01 10.94
N GLY A 102 -0.60 -1.44 10.63
CA GLY A 102 -1.05 -1.16 9.27
C GLY A 102 -2.42 -1.78 9.00
N ASN A 103 -2.73 -2.07 7.74
CA ASN A 103 -4.01 -2.66 7.35
C ASN A 103 -3.96 -3.40 6.01
N VAL A 104 -4.93 -4.28 5.80
CA VAL A 104 -5.17 -4.98 4.53
C VAL A 104 -6.49 -4.46 3.96
N ILE A 105 -6.50 -3.99 2.71
CA ILE A 105 -7.69 -3.52 2.01
C ILE A 105 -7.85 -4.29 0.70
N ASP A 106 -9.04 -4.85 0.50
CA ASP A 106 -9.45 -5.43 -0.77
C ASP A 106 -10.42 -4.48 -1.50
N ARG A 107 -10.27 -4.33 -2.82
CA ARG A 107 -11.15 -3.56 -3.70
C ARG A 107 -11.32 -4.25 -5.05
N TRP A 108 -12.51 -4.11 -5.63
CA TRP A 108 -12.73 -4.49 -7.02
C TRP A 108 -12.46 -3.29 -7.91
N ILE A 109 -11.68 -3.51 -8.97
CA ILE A 109 -11.40 -2.52 -9.99
C ILE A 109 -11.94 -3.00 -11.33
N ARG A 110 -12.19 -2.05 -12.24
CA ARG A 110 -12.43 -2.32 -13.64
C ARG A 110 -11.28 -1.74 -14.44
N TYR A 111 -10.59 -2.60 -15.19
CA TYR A 111 -9.50 -2.18 -16.04
C TYR A 111 -10.03 -1.41 -17.25
N HIS A 112 -9.38 -0.29 -17.54
CA HIS A 112 -9.63 0.51 -18.73
C HIS A 112 -8.30 0.87 -19.39
N ARG A 113 -8.22 0.75 -20.71
CA ARG A 113 -7.00 1.05 -21.50
C ARG A 113 -6.92 2.52 -21.93
#